data_AF-A0A2M7Z2V6-F1
#
_entry.id   AF-A0A2M7Z2V6-F1
#
_cell.length_a   1.000
_cell.length_b   1.000
_cell.length_c   1.000
_cell.angle_alpha   90.00
_cell.angle_beta   90.00
_cell.angle_gamma   90.00
#
_symmetry.space_group_name_H-M   'P 1'
#
loop_
_entity.id
_entity.type
_entity.pdbx_description
1 polymer ?
#
loop_
_entity_poly.entity_id
_entity_poly.type
_entity_poly.pdbx_seq_one_letter_code
_entity_poly.pdbx_strand_id
1 'polypeptide(L)'
;MTKKESLEKEGKEVTEGMETKAEMRVTPEELRRAIDYLAELNVLKRTPRSGWRLAGPPPAVEQDYVAAHEGITSHLGFILGRMEGLNLEEALQIAGISAFHDDQEIRTGERDKLASHYQKITPEVVARALEDQTSQLPEEIGREIFELCMEANFGETQKAVIARDADILEASLHAKISH
;
A
#
# COMPACT_ATOMS: atom_id res chain seq x y z
N MET A 1 38.21 5.48 3.65
CA MET A 1 36.94 5.12 4.28
C MET A 1 36.52 3.78 3.72
N THR A 2 36.30 2.78 4.56
CA THR A 2 35.87 1.45 4.12
C THR A 2 34.41 1.50 3.65
N LYS A 3 33.99 0.57 2.79
CA LYS A 3 32.60 0.50 2.30
C LYS A 3 31.59 0.44 3.46
N LYS A 4 31.96 -0.18 4.58
CA LYS A 4 31.16 -0.25 5.80
C LYS A 4 31.03 1.12 6.50
N GLU A 5 32.14 1.84 6.66
CA GLU A 5 32.14 3.19 7.27
C GLU A 5 31.35 4.20 6.42
N SER A 6 31.38 4.08 5.09
CA SER A 6 30.60 4.94 4.19
C SER A 6 29.09 4.68 4.32
N LEU A 7 28.67 3.42 4.36
CA LEU A 7 27.25 3.04 4.52
C LEU A 7 26.70 3.41 5.91
N GLU A 8 27.50 3.25 6.97
CA GLU A 8 27.14 3.69 8.32
C GLU A 8 26.97 5.22 8.42
N LYS A 9 27.73 5.99 7.63
CA LYS A 9 27.63 7.45 7.58
C LYS A 9 26.39 7.90 6.79
N GLU A 10 26.14 7.34 5.61
CA GLU A 10 24.95 7.65 4.79
C GLU A 10 23.65 7.29 5.52
N GLY A 11 23.60 6.12 6.19
CA GLY A 11 22.43 5.73 7.00
C GLY A 11 22.18 6.67 8.19
N LYS A 12 23.24 7.23 8.79
CA LYS A 12 23.11 8.26 9.83
C LYS A 12 22.59 9.60 9.30
N GLU A 13 22.95 9.98 8.09
CA GLU A 13 22.53 11.25 7.46
C GLU A 13 21.05 11.21 7.05
N VAL A 14 20.56 10.06 6.57
CA VAL A 14 19.14 9.85 6.22
C VAL A 14 18.22 9.78 7.45
N THR A 15 18.74 9.30 8.59
CA THR A 15 17.99 9.15 9.84
C THR A 15 18.20 10.31 10.81
N GLU A 16 18.94 11.34 10.40
CA GLU A 16 19.25 12.50 11.22
C GLU A 16 17.95 13.24 11.58
N GLY A 17 17.62 13.27 12.88
CA GLY A 17 16.37 13.86 13.38
C GLY A 17 15.17 12.91 13.47
N MET A 18 15.30 11.64 13.05
CA MET A 18 14.28 10.60 13.27
C MET A 18 14.49 9.93 14.64
N GLU A 19 13.96 10.52 15.70
CA GLU A 19 14.03 9.93 17.05
C GLU A 19 13.07 8.73 17.18
N THR A 20 13.61 7.54 17.41
CA THR A 20 12.80 6.33 17.73
C THR A 20 12.89 6.01 19.21
N LYS A 21 11.75 5.58 19.80
CA LYS A 21 11.67 5.23 21.24
C LYS A 21 12.17 3.81 21.55
N ALA A 22 12.29 2.96 20.54
CA ALA A 22 12.70 1.57 20.68
C ALA A 22 14.15 1.39 20.22
N GLU A 23 14.93 0.59 20.94
CA GLU A 23 16.21 0.08 20.43
C GLU A 23 15.92 -0.80 19.22
N MET A 24 16.13 -0.25 18.01
CA MET A 24 15.89 -0.99 16.79
C MET A 24 17.02 -2.04 16.60
N ARG A 25 16.64 -3.28 16.31
CA ARG A 25 17.58 -4.36 15.97
C ARG A 25 18.06 -4.33 14.51
N VAL A 26 17.57 -3.38 13.70
CA VAL A 26 17.88 -3.26 12.28
C VAL A 26 19.21 -2.53 12.08
N THR A 27 19.94 -2.90 11.04
CA THR A 27 21.15 -2.19 10.63
C THR A 27 20.79 -0.84 9.98
N PRO A 28 21.70 0.16 10.01
CA PRO A 28 21.48 1.43 9.31
C PRO A 28 21.19 1.27 7.82
N GLU A 29 21.81 0.27 7.18
CA GLU A 29 21.63 0.00 5.77
C GLU A 29 20.25 -0.62 5.46
N GLU A 30 19.75 -1.53 6.29
CA GLU A 30 18.38 -2.06 6.15
C GLU A 30 17.34 -0.95 6.33
N LEU A 31 17.57 -0.07 7.31
CA LEU A 31 16.71 1.09 7.54
C LEU A 31 16.73 2.06 6.34
N ARG A 32 17.91 2.34 5.77
CA ARG A 32 18.05 3.18 4.57
C ARG A 32 17.23 2.62 3.41
N ARG A 33 17.32 1.31 3.15
CA ARG A 33 16.54 0.64 2.09
C ARG A 33 15.03 0.68 2.34
N ALA A 34 14.61 0.52 3.59
CA ALA A 34 13.20 0.69 3.96
C ALA A 34 12.73 2.14 3.72
N ILE A 35 13.57 3.13 4.01
CA ILE A 35 13.28 4.54 3.74
C ILE A 35 13.20 4.81 2.23
N ASP A 36 14.08 4.23 1.41
CA ASP A 36 14.03 4.35 -0.05
C ASP A 36 12.70 3.81 -0.61
N TYR A 37 12.25 2.63 -0.16
CA TYR A 37 10.93 2.08 -0.51
C TYR A 37 9.78 2.97 -0.02
N LEU A 38 9.84 3.45 1.23
CA LEU A 38 8.83 4.36 1.77
C LEU A 38 8.78 5.70 1.04
N ALA A 39 9.93 6.21 0.56
CA ALA A 39 9.99 7.43 -0.23
C ALA A 39 9.23 7.28 -1.56
N GLU A 40 9.34 6.12 -2.20
CA GLU A 40 8.52 5.75 -3.36
C GLU A 40 7.04 5.66 -2.97
N LEU A 41 6.68 4.94 -1.91
CA LEU A 41 5.29 4.85 -1.41
C LEU A 41 4.63 6.21 -1.14
N ASN A 42 5.40 7.22 -0.72
CA ASN A 42 4.86 8.55 -0.45
C ASN A 42 4.27 9.24 -1.69
N VAL A 43 4.49 8.71 -2.90
CA VAL A 43 3.77 9.13 -4.12
C VAL A 43 2.26 8.94 -3.97
N LEU A 44 1.80 7.91 -3.27
CA LEU A 44 0.36 7.62 -3.08
C LEU A 44 -0.37 8.72 -2.30
N LYS A 45 0.33 9.46 -1.41
CA LYS A 45 -0.23 10.62 -0.70
C LYS A 45 -0.61 11.79 -1.60
N ARG A 46 -0.18 11.76 -2.87
CA ARG A 46 -0.44 12.80 -3.87
C ARG A 46 -1.01 12.22 -5.15
N THR A 47 -1.36 10.93 -5.16
CA THR A 47 -1.97 10.25 -6.30
C THR A 47 -3.48 10.33 -6.13
N PRO A 48 -4.19 11.19 -6.89
CA PRO A 48 -5.63 11.36 -6.72
C PRO A 48 -6.37 10.14 -7.27
N ARG A 49 -7.41 9.68 -6.57
CA ARG A 49 -8.26 8.59 -7.09
C ARG A 49 -9.05 9.05 -8.31
N SER A 50 -8.82 8.39 -9.43
CA SER A 50 -9.34 8.80 -10.74
C SER A 50 -10.83 8.57 -10.93
N GLY A 51 -11.44 7.63 -10.19
CA GLY A 51 -12.86 7.28 -10.33
C GLY A 51 -13.78 8.51 -10.22
N TRP A 52 -13.41 9.48 -9.39
CA TRP A 52 -14.17 10.71 -9.17
C TRP A 52 -14.23 11.61 -10.42
N ARG A 53 -13.25 11.53 -11.34
CA ARG A 53 -13.30 12.29 -12.61
C ARG A 53 -14.53 11.94 -13.44
N LEU A 54 -14.99 10.69 -13.36
CA LEU A 54 -16.17 10.21 -14.08
C LEU A 54 -17.49 10.54 -13.36
N ALA A 55 -17.45 10.74 -12.04
CA ALA A 55 -18.64 10.99 -11.22
C ALA A 55 -19.12 12.45 -11.22
N GLY A 56 -18.30 13.39 -11.74
CA GLY A 56 -18.61 14.82 -11.80
C GLY A 56 -17.66 15.67 -10.92
N PRO A 57 -17.77 17.01 -10.94
CA PRO A 57 -16.93 17.85 -10.09
C PRO A 57 -17.23 17.55 -8.61
N PRO A 58 -16.23 17.24 -7.77
CA PRO A 58 -16.48 16.93 -6.38
C PRO A 58 -17.10 18.14 -5.67
N PRO A 59 -18.16 17.97 -4.85
CA PRO A 59 -18.69 19.07 -4.04
C PRO A 59 -17.70 19.35 -2.91
N ALA A 60 -16.78 20.30 -3.07
CA ALA A 60 -15.87 20.75 -2.00
C ALA A 60 -15.12 19.66 -1.20
N VAL A 61 -15.05 18.42 -1.71
CA VAL A 61 -14.38 17.30 -1.08
C VAL A 61 -12.90 17.51 -1.26
N GLU A 62 -12.19 17.54 -0.14
CA GLU A 62 -10.75 17.47 -0.08
C GLU A 62 -10.28 16.35 -1.01
N GLN A 63 -9.25 16.61 -1.82
CA GLN A 63 -8.78 15.68 -2.84
C GLN A 63 -8.60 14.28 -2.24
N ASP A 64 -9.37 13.30 -2.73
CA ASP A 64 -9.24 11.90 -2.31
C ASP A 64 -7.98 11.30 -2.96
N TYR A 65 -7.11 10.73 -2.14
CA TYR A 65 -5.81 10.19 -2.55
C TYR A 65 -5.71 8.72 -2.18
N VAL A 66 -4.97 7.95 -2.98
CA VAL A 66 -4.79 6.50 -2.77
C VAL A 66 -4.35 6.18 -1.33
N ALA A 67 -3.38 6.90 -0.77
CA ALA A 67 -2.93 6.64 0.60
C ALA A 67 -4.00 6.90 1.68
N ALA A 68 -4.93 7.83 1.46
CA ALA A 68 -6.03 8.08 2.39
C ALA A 68 -7.07 6.95 2.31
N HIS A 69 -7.37 6.51 1.08
CA HIS A 69 -8.20 5.36 0.80
C HIS A 69 -7.65 4.08 1.45
N GLU A 70 -6.39 3.71 1.18
CA GLU A 70 -5.75 2.51 1.76
C GLU A 70 -5.83 2.48 3.29
N GLY A 71 -5.63 3.63 3.93
CA GLY A 71 -5.73 3.76 5.38
C GLY A 71 -7.12 3.42 5.92
N ILE A 72 -8.18 3.91 5.28
CA ILE A 72 -9.56 3.61 5.70
C ILE A 72 -9.95 2.18 5.29
N THR A 73 -9.56 1.73 4.10
CA THR A 73 -9.76 0.36 3.62
C THR A 73 -9.14 -0.67 4.56
N SER A 74 -7.93 -0.41 5.07
CA SER A 74 -7.27 -1.27 6.06
C SER A 74 -8.05 -1.39 7.38
N HIS A 75 -8.54 -0.26 7.92
CA HIS A 75 -9.39 -0.28 9.10
C HIS A 75 -10.70 -1.05 8.86
N LEU A 76 -11.32 -0.84 7.69
CA LEU A 76 -12.57 -1.51 7.34
C LEU A 76 -12.35 -3.01 7.15
N GLY A 77 -11.27 -3.43 6.49
CA GLY A 77 -10.89 -4.83 6.32
C GLY A 77 -10.73 -5.55 7.65
N PHE A 78 -10.07 -4.93 8.63
CA PHE A 78 -10.01 -5.46 10.00
C PHE A 78 -11.41 -5.67 10.60
N ILE A 79 -12.25 -4.63 10.54
CA ILE A 79 -13.60 -4.66 11.11
C ILE A 79 -14.46 -5.77 10.46
N LEU A 80 -14.44 -5.86 9.13
CA LEU A 80 -15.19 -6.87 8.39
C LEU A 80 -14.70 -8.28 8.73
N GLY A 81 -13.38 -8.52 8.77
CA GLY A 81 -12.83 -9.81 9.18
C GLY A 81 -13.30 -10.23 10.58
N ARG A 82 -13.38 -9.28 11.51
CA ARG A 82 -13.94 -9.52 12.86
C ARG A 82 -15.44 -9.81 12.84
N MET A 83 -16.20 -9.14 11.99
CA MET A 83 -17.65 -9.36 11.84
C MET A 83 -17.97 -10.71 11.20
N GLU A 84 -17.12 -11.19 10.30
CA GLU A 84 -17.19 -12.52 9.70
C GLU A 84 -16.72 -13.65 10.64
N GLY A 85 -16.35 -13.32 11.89
CA GLY A 85 -16.01 -14.30 12.91
C GLY A 85 -14.59 -14.86 12.83
N LEU A 86 -13.72 -14.31 11.97
CA LEU A 86 -12.30 -14.67 11.91
C LEU A 86 -11.60 -14.32 13.21
N ASN A 87 -10.43 -14.92 13.47
CA ASN A 87 -9.63 -14.60 14.67
C ASN A 87 -8.86 -13.27 14.52
N LEU A 88 -8.14 -12.83 15.57
CA LEU A 88 -7.45 -11.54 15.55
C LEU A 88 -6.33 -11.50 14.50
N GLU A 89 -5.55 -12.57 14.41
CA GLU A 89 -4.43 -12.69 13.48
C GLU A 89 -4.91 -12.63 12.03
N GLU A 90 -5.99 -13.36 11.72
CA GLU A 90 -6.60 -13.34 10.39
C GLU A 90 -7.15 -11.96 10.02
N ALA A 91 -7.79 -11.26 10.96
CA ALA A 91 -8.28 -9.89 10.73
C ALA A 91 -7.14 -8.90 10.51
N LEU A 92 -6.01 -9.05 11.22
CA LEU A 92 -4.82 -8.23 10.98
C LEU A 92 -4.17 -8.52 9.63
N GLN A 93 -4.19 -9.78 9.17
CA GLN A 93 -3.75 -10.13 7.83
C GLN A 93 -4.62 -9.48 6.75
N ILE A 94 -5.95 -9.45 6.93
CA ILE A 94 -6.86 -8.73 6.02
C ILE A 94 -6.54 -7.24 6.00
N ALA A 95 -6.30 -6.64 7.17
CA ALA A 95 -5.90 -5.24 7.28
C ALA A 95 -4.57 -4.98 6.53
N GLY A 96 -3.63 -5.93 6.59
CA GLY A 96 -2.39 -5.92 5.82
C GLY A 96 -2.64 -5.99 4.31
N ILE A 97 -3.39 -6.99 3.83
CA ILE A 97 -3.77 -7.13 2.41
C ILE A 97 -4.38 -5.82 1.90
N SER A 98 -5.29 -5.24 2.67
CA SER A 98 -5.96 -3.97 2.38
C SER A 98 -5.02 -2.76 2.36
N ALA A 99 -3.97 -2.76 3.19
CA ALA A 99 -3.02 -1.64 3.27
C ALA A 99 -2.00 -1.60 2.13
N PHE A 100 -1.74 -2.74 1.47
CA PHE A 100 -0.75 -2.86 0.39
C PHE A 100 -1.39 -3.11 -0.99
N HIS A 101 -2.72 -3.06 -1.10
CA HIS A 101 -3.41 -3.52 -2.32
C HIS A 101 -3.12 -2.65 -3.55
N ASP A 102 -2.89 -1.35 -3.36
CA ASP A 102 -2.63 -0.37 -4.42
C ASP A 102 -1.15 0.05 -4.53
N ASP A 103 -0.23 -0.54 -3.76
CA ASP A 103 1.22 -0.26 -3.80
C ASP A 103 1.80 -0.23 -5.23
N GLN A 104 1.35 -1.19 -6.04
CA GLN A 104 1.78 -1.38 -7.43
C GLN A 104 1.36 -0.23 -8.35
N GLU A 105 0.32 0.54 -8.00
CA GLU A 105 -0.21 1.65 -8.79
C GLU A 105 0.78 2.80 -8.95
N ILE A 106 1.78 2.91 -8.07
CA ILE A 106 2.87 3.88 -8.21
C ILE A 106 3.60 3.70 -9.55
N ARG A 107 3.71 2.45 -10.01
CA ARG A 107 4.45 2.08 -11.23
C ARG A 107 3.53 1.72 -12.40
N THR A 108 2.36 1.14 -12.12
CA THR A 108 1.42 0.72 -13.17
C THR A 108 0.37 1.79 -13.51
N GLY A 109 0.23 2.79 -12.64
CA GLY A 109 -0.76 3.85 -12.71
C GLY A 109 -2.08 3.47 -12.07
N GLU A 110 -2.61 4.37 -11.24
CA GLU A 110 -4.00 4.31 -10.77
C GLU A 110 -4.96 4.52 -11.95
N ARG A 111 -6.07 3.76 -11.99
CA ARG A 111 -6.96 3.71 -13.17
C ARG A 111 -8.43 3.79 -12.81
N ASP A 112 -9.13 4.64 -13.53
CA ASP A 112 -10.59 4.69 -13.47
C ASP A 112 -11.19 3.55 -14.31
N LYS A 113 -12.51 3.41 -14.20
CA LYS A 113 -13.27 2.41 -14.95
C LYS A 113 -13.04 2.52 -16.45
N LEU A 114 -12.90 3.72 -17.01
CA LEU A 114 -12.66 3.90 -18.44
C LEU A 114 -11.26 3.43 -18.83
N ALA A 115 -10.23 3.85 -18.10
CA ALA A 115 -8.85 3.44 -18.32
C ALA A 115 -8.67 1.92 -18.22
N SER A 116 -9.39 1.27 -17.29
CA SER A 116 -9.35 -0.19 -17.10
C SER A 116 -9.74 -1.02 -18.33
N HIS A 117 -10.51 -0.45 -19.27
CA HIS A 117 -10.86 -1.11 -20.54
C HIS A 117 -9.69 -1.21 -21.52
N TYR A 118 -8.71 -0.32 -21.41
CA TYR A 118 -7.61 -0.16 -22.38
C TYR A 118 -6.26 -0.55 -21.80
N GLN A 119 -6.07 -0.37 -20.51
CA GLN A 119 -4.87 -0.77 -19.79
C GLN A 119 -5.24 -1.99 -18.96
N LYS A 120 -4.71 -3.16 -19.29
CA LYS A 120 -4.94 -4.37 -18.48
C LYS A 120 -3.78 -4.54 -17.51
N ILE A 121 -4.08 -4.48 -16.21
CA ILE A 121 -3.14 -4.91 -15.17
C ILE A 121 -3.29 -6.43 -15.06
N THR A 122 -2.25 -7.15 -15.48
CA THR A 122 -2.18 -8.61 -15.40
C THR A 122 -1.27 -9.02 -14.23
N PRO A 123 -1.34 -10.27 -13.75
CA PRO A 123 -0.44 -10.77 -12.72
C PRO A 123 1.03 -10.51 -13.02
N GLU A 124 1.45 -10.64 -14.28
CA GLU A 124 2.85 -10.43 -14.69
C GLU A 124 3.27 -8.95 -14.60
N VAL A 125 2.35 -8.02 -14.90
CA VAL A 125 2.61 -6.58 -14.78
C VAL A 125 2.75 -6.17 -13.32
N VAL A 126 1.84 -6.64 -12.46
CA VAL A 126 1.88 -6.39 -11.01
C VAL A 126 3.13 -7.01 -10.41
N ALA A 127 3.40 -8.28 -10.71
CA ALA A 127 4.57 -8.98 -10.18
C ALA A 127 5.86 -8.23 -10.52
N ARG A 128 6.03 -7.79 -11.77
CA ARG A 128 7.20 -7.00 -12.17
C ARG A 128 7.30 -5.66 -11.42
N ALA A 129 6.18 -4.94 -11.27
CA ALA A 129 6.16 -3.68 -10.54
C ALA A 129 6.60 -3.88 -9.08
N LEU A 130 6.06 -4.90 -8.41
CA LEU A 130 6.37 -5.23 -7.03
C LEU A 130 7.79 -5.76 -6.86
N GLU A 131 8.30 -6.61 -7.76
CA GLU A 131 9.69 -7.08 -7.76
C GLU A 131 10.66 -5.90 -7.80
N ASP A 132 10.44 -4.95 -8.72
CA ASP A 132 11.31 -3.79 -8.81
C ASP A 132 11.17 -2.86 -7.58
N GLN A 133 9.95 -2.67 -7.08
CA GLN A 133 9.63 -1.81 -5.93
C GLN A 133 10.19 -2.35 -4.60
N THR A 134 10.16 -3.67 -4.41
CA THR A 134 10.61 -4.34 -3.17
C THR A 134 12.06 -4.83 -3.25
N SER A 135 12.72 -4.72 -4.40
CA SER A 135 14.08 -5.25 -4.66
C SER A 135 15.17 -4.83 -3.68
N GLN A 136 15.01 -3.67 -3.03
CA GLN A 136 15.97 -3.17 -2.05
C GLN A 136 15.61 -3.59 -0.62
N LEU A 137 14.42 -4.09 -0.34
CA LEU A 137 14.05 -4.51 1.02
C LEU A 137 14.80 -5.79 1.43
N PRO A 138 14.93 -6.06 2.74
CA PRO A 138 15.27 -7.40 3.21
C PRO A 138 14.37 -8.46 2.57
N GLU A 139 14.95 -9.57 2.14
CA GLU A 139 14.28 -10.57 1.28
C GLU A 139 12.92 -11.03 1.82
N GLU A 140 12.85 -11.36 3.11
CA GLU A 140 11.60 -11.80 3.75
C GLU A 140 10.53 -10.69 3.72
N ILE A 141 10.90 -9.44 4.03
CA ILE A 141 9.95 -8.31 4.05
C ILE A 141 9.44 -8.00 2.63
N GLY A 142 10.35 -7.95 1.65
CA GLY A 142 9.97 -7.71 0.26
C GLY A 142 9.03 -8.79 -0.27
N ARG A 143 9.29 -10.06 0.07
CA ARG A 143 8.44 -11.19 -0.28
C ARG A 143 7.06 -11.09 0.37
N GLU A 144 6.98 -10.74 1.65
CA GLU A 144 5.69 -10.59 2.35
C GLU A 144 4.81 -9.51 1.72
N ILE A 145 5.40 -8.33 1.39
CA ILE A 145 4.68 -7.25 0.70
C ILE A 145 4.21 -7.70 -0.68
N PHE A 146 5.08 -8.39 -1.43
CA PHE A 146 4.73 -8.96 -2.73
C PHE A 146 3.53 -9.91 -2.61
N GLU A 147 3.57 -10.85 -1.65
CA GLU A 147 2.50 -11.83 -1.44
C GLU A 147 1.19 -11.16 -1.03
N LEU A 148 1.23 -10.15 -0.15
CA LEU A 148 0.04 -9.38 0.26
C LEU A 148 -0.62 -8.65 -0.92
N CYS A 149 0.17 -7.96 -1.74
CA CYS A 149 -0.36 -7.21 -2.89
C CYS A 149 -0.88 -8.14 -3.99
N MET A 150 -0.19 -9.25 -4.26
CA MET A 150 -0.66 -10.28 -5.20
C MET A 150 -1.95 -10.95 -4.72
N GLU A 151 -2.05 -11.25 -3.43
CA GLU A 151 -3.26 -11.79 -2.81
C GLU A 151 -4.42 -10.80 -2.90
N ALA A 152 -4.18 -9.50 -2.69
CA ALA A 152 -5.22 -8.48 -2.83
C ALA A 152 -5.77 -8.39 -4.27
N ASN A 153 -4.88 -8.43 -5.26
CA ASN A 153 -5.22 -8.20 -6.66
C ASN A 153 -5.76 -9.44 -7.38
N PHE A 154 -5.29 -10.63 -7.01
CA PHE A 154 -5.57 -11.88 -7.75
C PHE A 154 -5.94 -13.07 -6.85
N GLY A 155 -5.89 -12.91 -5.53
CA GLY A 155 -6.24 -13.95 -4.58
C GLY A 155 -7.76 -14.16 -4.48
N GLU A 156 -8.15 -15.40 -4.26
CA GLU A 156 -9.56 -15.81 -4.06
C GLU A 156 -9.78 -16.42 -2.67
N THR A 157 -8.84 -16.24 -1.75
CA THR A 157 -9.05 -16.66 -0.36
C THR A 157 -10.13 -15.82 0.29
N GLN A 158 -10.70 -16.32 1.39
CA GLN A 158 -11.65 -15.56 2.20
C GLN A 158 -11.09 -14.20 2.62
N LYS A 159 -9.78 -14.12 2.90
CA LYS A 159 -9.12 -12.87 3.31
C LYS A 159 -9.03 -11.87 2.16
N ALA A 160 -8.66 -12.31 0.96
CA ALA A 160 -8.64 -11.47 -0.24
C ALA A 160 -10.04 -10.97 -0.63
N VAL A 161 -11.07 -11.82 -0.51
CA VAL A 161 -12.45 -11.43 -0.77
C VAL A 161 -12.90 -10.35 0.21
N ILE A 162 -12.67 -10.52 1.51
CA ILE A 162 -13.03 -9.52 2.52
C ILE A 162 -12.25 -8.20 2.30
N ALA A 163 -10.98 -8.26 1.92
CA ALA A 163 -10.20 -7.06 1.60
C ALA A 163 -10.76 -6.31 0.38
N ARG A 164 -11.17 -7.02 -0.68
CA ARG A 164 -11.85 -6.42 -1.85
C ARG A 164 -13.21 -5.82 -1.48
N ASP A 165 -13.97 -6.48 -0.62
CA ASP A 165 -15.22 -5.92 -0.10
C ASP A 165 -14.97 -4.63 0.70
N ALA A 166 -13.89 -4.57 1.47
CA ALA A 166 -13.49 -3.36 2.18
C ALA A 166 -13.16 -2.21 1.23
N ASP A 167 -12.41 -2.45 0.15
CA ASP A 167 -12.09 -1.43 -0.88
C ASP A 167 -13.37 -0.84 -1.49
N ILE A 168 -14.28 -1.71 -1.96
CA ILE A 168 -15.54 -1.30 -2.58
C ILE A 168 -16.41 -0.52 -1.59
N LEU A 169 -16.50 -0.97 -0.33
CA LEU A 169 -17.31 -0.33 0.70
C LEU A 169 -16.74 1.02 1.12
N GLU A 170 -15.42 1.17 1.19
CA GLU A 170 -14.76 2.45 1.44
C GLU A 170 -15.11 3.44 0.34
N ALA A 171 -14.92 3.06 -0.93
CA ALA A 171 -15.22 3.94 -2.06
C ALA A 171 -16.71 4.33 -2.09
N SER A 172 -17.59 3.39 -1.75
CA SER A 172 -19.04 3.63 -1.64
C SER A 172 -19.40 4.58 -0.50
N LEU A 173 -18.73 4.44 0.65
CA LEU A 173 -18.90 5.33 1.80
C LEU A 173 -18.43 6.74 1.46
N HIS A 174 -17.25 6.87 0.85
CA HIS A 174 -16.72 8.15 0.38
C HIS A 174 -17.73 8.84 -0.52
N ALA A 175 -18.26 8.15 -1.55
CA ALA A 175 -19.29 8.71 -2.42
C ALA A 175 -20.53 9.19 -1.64
N LYS A 176 -20.96 8.44 -0.63
CA LYS A 176 -22.17 8.74 0.15
C LYS A 176 -22.04 9.96 1.06
N ILE A 177 -20.89 10.18 1.68
CA ILE A 177 -20.70 11.27 2.66
C ILE A 177 -20.17 12.56 2.02
N SER A 178 -19.75 12.47 0.76
CA SER A 178 -19.23 13.55 -0.06
C SER A 178 -20.31 14.29 -0.87
N HIS A 179 -21.59 13.92 -0.69
CA HIS A 179 -22.79 14.50 -1.34
C HIS A 179 -23.83 14.89 -0.29
#